data_AF-A0A3M2JNN0-F1
#
_entry.id   AF-A0A3M2JNN0-F1
#
_cell.length_a   1.000
_cell.length_b   1.000
_cell.length_c   1.000
_cell.angle_alpha   90.00
_cell.angle_beta   90.00
_cell.angle_gamma   90.00
#
_symmetry.space_group_name_H-M   'P 1'
#
loop_
_entity.id
_entity.type
_entity.pdbx_description
1 polymer ?
#
loop_
_entity_poly.entity_id
_entity_poly.type
_entity_poly.pdbx_seq_one_letter_code
_entity_poly.pdbx_strand_id
1 'polypeptide(L)'
;MQKELGIIGQSEQIRELVELVISIAPTSISVLITGESGSGKEVFAKAIHRLSPRRDKPMITVNCGAIPEGLLESELFGHEKGAFTGAVATKKGYFELADGGTILLDEIGEMPVHTQVKLLRVLETGEFMRVGSGELRQVDVRVIAATNRDLGQMVQQGLFRKDLYYRLKAVQMRIPPLRERREDIPLLLEHFVQEMIRREKIDFAGFTEEALNIVYNYNWPGNVRELKNFVETIVVLARGQKVDAAMVREHLSHYKEPVQVSTALPMPMERSVEEAERELIYKALVSLGMEVKEMKAALMQMAEKLDGQQPGVSYAPVESYPVEEEEIKPLEEMEREMIEKALRKFHGNRRRAARALNISERTLYRKIKEYGLVS
;
A
#
# COMPACT_ATOMS: atom_id res chain seq x y z
N MET A 1 0.71 -20.97 -24.96
CA MET A 1 -0.42 -20.05 -24.70
C MET A 1 -0.47 -19.51 -23.27
N GLN A 2 -0.77 -20.30 -22.21
CA GLN A 2 -0.87 -19.75 -20.83
C GLN A 2 0.41 -19.04 -20.36
N LYS A 3 1.59 -19.68 -20.52
CA LYS A 3 2.90 -19.07 -20.23
C LYS A 3 3.20 -17.83 -21.07
N GLU A 4 2.75 -17.77 -22.33
CA GLU A 4 2.94 -16.60 -23.23
C GLU A 4 2.04 -15.42 -22.82
N LEU A 5 0.90 -15.71 -22.21
CA LEU A 5 0.00 -14.71 -21.62
C LEU A 5 0.46 -14.26 -20.23
N GLY A 6 1.52 -14.86 -19.66
CA GLY A 6 2.01 -14.59 -18.32
C GLY A 6 1.13 -15.18 -17.21
N ILE A 7 0.15 -16.01 -17.55
CA ILE A 7 -0.72 -16.69 -16.58
C ILE A 7 -0.06 -18.01 -16.20
N ILE A 8 0.20 -18.20 -14.90
CA ILE A 8 0.83 -19.38 -14.35
C ILE A 8 -0.14 -20.01 -13.36
N GLY A 9 -0.49 -21.26 -13.62
CA GLY A 9 -1.40 -22.07 -12.81
C GLY A 9 -1.94 -23.24 -13.63
N GLN A 10 -2.24 -24.34 -12.95
CA GLN A 10 -2.83 -25.55 -13.50
C GLN A 10 -4.14 -25.95 -12.80
N SER A 11 -4.52 -25.27 -11.72
CA SER A 11 -5.80 -25.45 -11.04
C SER A 11 -6.98 -25.30 -11.99
N GLU A 12 -8.06 -26.05 -11.73
CA GLU A 12 -9.30 -26.01 -12.52
C GLU A 12 -9.85 -24.60 -12.64
N GLN A 13 -9.89 -23.86 -11.52
CA GLN A 13 -10.32 -22.47 -11.45
C GLN A 13 -9.54 -21.57 -12.42
N ILE A 14 -8.22 -21.74 -12.54
CA ILE A 14 -7.40 -20.94 -13.47
C ILE A 14 -7.65 -21.34 -14.91
N ARG A 15 -7.90 -22.63 -15.19
CA ARG A 15 -8.25 -23.09 -16.54
C ARG A 15 -9.58 -22.50 -17.00
N GLU A 16 -10.61 -22.56 -16.16
CA GLU A 16 -11.92 -21.93 -16.43
C GLU A 16 -11.77 -20.43 -16.70
N LEU A 17 -10.96 -19.74 -15.91
CA LEU A 17 -10.70 -18.31 -16.12
C LEU A 17 -9.99 -18.05 -17.45
N VAL A 18 -9.05 -18.90 -17.85
CA VAL A 18 -8.36 -18.78 -19.15
C VAL A 18 -9.33 -19.02 -20.32
N GLU A 19 -10.21 -20.02 -20.22
CA GLU A 19 -11.26 -20.25 -21.22
C GLU A 19 -12.21 -19.05 -21.34
N LEU A 20 -12.60 -18.48 -20.20
CA LEU A 20 -13.38 -17.25 -20.17
C LEU A 20 -12.63 -16.09 -20.86
N VAL A 21 -11.34 -15.89 -20.57
CA VAL A 21 -10.52 -14.88 -21.26
C VAL A 21 -10.54 -15.08 -22.78
N ILE A 22 -10.37 -16.31 -23.26
CA ILE A 22 -10.34 -16.63 -24.70
C ILE A 22 -11.68 -16.28 -25.36
N SER A 23 -12.80 -16.58 -24.69
CA SER A 23 -14.13 -16.29 -25.24
C SER A 23 -14.49 -14.80 -25.26
N ILE A 24 -14.05 -14.02 -24.26
CA ILE A 24 -14.40 -12.60 -24.13
C ILE A 24 -13.42 -11.67 -24.85
N ALA A 25 -12.17 -12.08 -25.06
CA ALA A 25 -11.14 -11.23 -25.66
C ALA A 25 -11.50 -10.71 -27.06
N PRO A 26 -12.16 -11.47 -27.97
CA PRO A 26 -12.59 -10.98 -29.27
C PRO A 26 -13.66 -9.87 -29.23
N THR A 27 -14.35 -9.70 -28.10
CA THR A 27 -15.48 -8.76 -27.96
C THR A 27 -15.05 -7.37 -27.45
N SER A 28 -15.93 -6.38 -27.57
CA SER A 28 -15.77 -5.04 -26.97
C SER A 28 -16.43 -4.91 -25.59
N ILE A 29 -16.98 -6.00 -25.03
CA ILE A 29 -17.73 -5.99 -23.77
C ILE A 29 -16.81 -5.58 -22.61
N SER A 30 -17.36 -4.81 -21.67
CA SER A 30 -16.71 -4.43 -20.42
C SER A 30 -16.51 -5.64 -19.52
N VAL A 31 -15.33 -5.74 -18.92
CA VAL A 31 -14.97 -6.85 -18.04
C VAL A 31 -14.65 -6.31 -16.65
N LEU A 32 -15.32 -6.84 -15.64
CA LEU A 32 -15.05 -6.56 -14.23
C LEU A 32 -14.26 -7.72 -13.61
N ILE A 33 -13.01 -7.47 -13.25
CA ILE A 33 -12.12 -8.42 -12.60
C ILE A 33 -12.15 -8.16 -11.08
N THR A 34 -12.67 -9.11 -10.32
CA THR A 34 -12.71 -9.04 -8.85
C THR A 34 -11.70 -10.00 -8.23
N GLY A 35 -11.08 -9.60 -7.13
CA GLY A 35 -10.20 -10.48 -6.36
C GLY A 35 -9.30 -9.71 -5.41
N GLU A 36 -8.71 -10.40 -4.46
CA GLU A 36 -7.84 -9.81 -3.44
C GLU A 36 -6.63 -9.06 -4.02
N SER A 37 -6.01 -8.21 -3.21
CA SER A 37 -4.77 -7.55 -3.60
C SER A 37 -3.68 -8.59 -3.88
N GLY A 38 -2.90 -8.36 -4.93
CA GLY A 38 -1.80 -9.26 -5.31
C GLY A 38 -2.22 -10.60 -5.94
N SER A 39 -3.51 -10.84 -6.25
CA SER A 39 -3.96 -12.12 -6.85
C SER A 39 -3.62 -12.28 -8.34
N GLY A 40 -3.21 -11.21 -9.02
CA GLY A 40 -2.86 -11.22 -10.45
C GLY A 40 -3.90 -10.62 -11.40
N LYS A 41 -4.81 -9.76 -10.93
CA LYS A 41 -5.84 -9.08 -11.75
C LYS A 41 -5.28 -8.42 -13.02
N GLU A 42 -4.15 -7.74 -12.90
CA GLU A 42 -3.49 -7.06 -14.02
C GLU A 42 -3.01 -8.04 -15.10
N VAL A 43 -2.56 -9.24 -14.72
CA VAL A 43 -2.10 -10.27 -15.67
C VAL A 43 -3.27 -10.73 -16.54
N PHE A 44 -4.44 -10.97 -15.94
CA PHE A 44 -5.65 -11.33 -16.68
C PHE A 44 -6.14 -10.18 -17.57
N ALA A 45 -6.09 -8.94 -17.09
CA ALA A 45 -6.43 -7.77 -17.92
C ALA A 45 -5.51 -7.66 -19.16
N LYS A 46 -4.21 -7.84 -18.98
CA LYS A 46 -3.23 -7.86 -20.08
C LYS A 46 -3.47 -9.02 -21.03
N ALA A 47 -3.84 -10.20 -20.53
CA ALA A 47 -4.19 -11.35 -21.37
C ALA A 47 -5.42 -11.08 -22.25
N ILE A 48 -6.48 -10.47 -21.68
CA ILE A 48 -7.67 -10.07 -22.43
C ILE A 48 -7.31 -9.11 -23.56
N HIS A 49 -6.48 -8.10 -23.29
CA HIS A 49 -6.03 -7.14 -24.30
C HIS A 49 -5.21 -7.81 -25.42
N ARG A 50 -4.22 -8.64 -25.06
CA ARG A 50 -3.35 -9.34 -26.02
C ARG A 50 -4.10 -10.29 -26.97
N LEU A 51 -5.18 -10.89 -26.49
CA LEU A 51 -6.03 -11.78 -27.29
C LEU A 51 -7.15 -11.05 -28.03
N SER A 52 -7.26 -9.73 -27.87
CA SER A 52 -8.30 -8.93 -28.52
C SER A 52 -7.89 -8.45 -29.91
N PRO A 53 -8.85 -7.99 -30.74
CA PRO A 53 -8.55 -7.32 -32.02
C PRO A 53 -7.74 -6.02 -31.83
N ARG A 54 -7.67 -5.50 -30.59
CA ARG A 54 -6.96 -4.28 -30.21
C ARG A 54 -5.56 -4.55 -29.65
N ARG A 55 -5.00 -5.76 -29.79
CA ARG A 55 -3.69 -6.14 -29.24
C ARG A 55 -2.51 -5.25 -29.69
N ASP A 56 -2.63 -4.66 -30.88
CA ASP A 56 -1.61 -3.79 -31.48
C ASP A 56 -1.88 -2.29 -31.18
N LYS A 57 -2.90 -2.00 -30.36
CA LYS A 57 -3.33 -0.65 -29.95
C LYS A 57 -2.89 -0.37 -28.51
N PRO A 58 -2.85 0.90 -28.07
CA PRO A 58 -2.41 1.22 -26.71
C PRO A 58 -3.29 0.54 -25.65
N MET A 59 -2.64 0.01 -24.61
CA MET A 59 -3.27 -0.38 -23.35
C MET A 59 -2.83 0.61 -22.28
N ILE A 60 -3.75 1.46 -21.83
CA ILE A 60 -3.48 2.42 -20.76
C ILE A 60 -3.95 1.84 -19.43
N THR A 61 -3.06 1.76 -18.45
CA THR A 61 -3.37 1.26 -17.10
C THR A 61 -3.43 2.43 -16.14
N VAL A 62 -4.56 2.58 -15.43
CA VAL A 62 -4.78 3.64 -14.45
C VAL A 62 -5.14 2.98 -13.12
N ASN A 63 -4.36 3.26 -12.08
CA ASN A 63 -4.72 2.90 -10.71
C ASN A 63 -5.48 4.08 -10.07
N CYS A 64 -6.76 3.89 -9.81
CA CYS A 64 -7.62 4.94 -9.25
C CYS A 64 -7.29 5.27 -7.79
N GLY A 65 -6.76 4.32 -7.02
CA GLY A 65 -6.35 4.54 -5.62
C GLY A 65 -5.01 5.26 -5.48
N ALA A 66 -4.14 5.21 -6.49
CA ALA A 66 -2.83 5.86 -6.47
C ALA A 66 -2.89 7.37 -6.84
N ILE A 67 -3.97 7.81 -7.50
CA ILE A 67 -4.13 9.19 -7.94
C ILE A 67 -4.98 9.94 -6.92
N PRO A 68 -4.53 11.11 -6.41
CA PRO A 68 -5.33 11.93 -5.51
C PRO A 68 -6.71 12.24 -6.13
N GLU A 69 -7.78 12.17 -5.33
CA GLU A 69 -9.16 12.37 -5.77
C GLU A 69 -9.34 13.65 -6.61
N GLY A 70 -8.76 14.77 -6.19
CA GLY A 70 -8.86 16.05 -6.91
C GLY A 70 -8.14 16.09 -8.27
N LEU A 71 -7.25 15.13 -8.56
CA LEU A 71 -6.52 15.06 -9.82
C LEU A 71 -7.04 13.95 -10.74
N LEU A 72 -7.74 12.95 -10.21
CA LEU A 72 -8.18 11.79 -10.98
C LEU A 72 -9.03 12.18 -12.20
N GLU A 73 -9.94 13.15 -12.04
CA GLU A 73 -10.77 13.64 -13.13
C GLU A 73 -9.93 14.26 -14.27
N SER A 74 -8.96 15.11 -13.90
CA SER A 74 -8.06 15.78 -14.84
C SER A 74 -7.13 14.79 -15.55
N GLU A 75 -6.68 13.75 -14.86
CA GLU A 75 -5.85 12.69 -15.45
C GLU A 75 -6.64 11.78 -16.39
N LEU A 76 -7.88 11.41 -16.05
CA LEU A 76 -8.72 10.55 -16.89
C LEU A 76 -9.21 11.26 -18.15
N PHE A 77 -9.76 12.48 -18.01
CA PHE A 77 -10.45 13.20 -19.08
C PHE A 77 -9.62 14.32 -19.71
N GLY A 78 -8.50 14.71 -19.09
CA GLY A 78 -7.69 15.84 -19.55
C GLY A 78 -8.27 17.18 -19.13
N HIS A 79 -7.50 18.24 -19.33
CA HIS A 79 -7.91 19.61 -18.97
C HIS A 79 -7.42 20.62 -20.00
N GLU A 80 -8.17 21.72 -20.14
CA GLU A 80 -7.73 22.89 -20.87
C GLU A 80 -6.89 23.84 -19.99
N LYS A 81 -6.08 24.67 -20.64
CA LYS A 81 -5.33 25.73 -19.97
C LYS A 81 -6.28 26.61 -19.15
N GLY A 82 -5.97 26.82 -17.87
CA GLY A 82 -6.77 27.63 -16.95
C GLY A 82 -7.96 26.92 -16.28
N ALA A 83 -8.12 25.60 -16.46
CA ALA A 83 -9.22 24.85 -15.86
C ALA A 83 -9.21 24.81 -14.31
N PHE A 84 -8.03 24.88 -13.69
CA PHE A 84 -7.84 24.93 -12.23
C PHE A 84 -6.52 25.64 -11.89
N THR A 85 -6.30 25.92 -10.59
CA THR A 85 -5.07 26.53 -10.09
C THR A 85 -3.88 25.59 -10.34
N GLY A 86 -3.06 25.89 -11.35
CA GLY A 86 -1.94 25.05 -11.79
C GLY A 86 -2.04 24.51 -13.22
N ALA A 87 -3.17 24.72 -13.90
CA ALA A 87 -3.37 24.34 -15.30
C ALA A 87 -2.65 25.30 -16.27
N VAL A 88 -1.31 25.22 -16.31
CA VAL A 88 -0.45 26.09 -17.13
C VAL A 88 -0.57 25.79 -18.63
N ALA A 89 -0.83 24.52 -18.97
CA ALA A 89 -0.96 24.03 -20.34
C ALA A 89 -2.12 23.05 -20.46
N THR A 90 -2.63 22.88 -21.67
CA THR A 90 -3.63 21.85 -21.99
C THR A 90 -2.98 20.46 -21.95
N LYS A 91 -3.62 19.50 -21.27
CA LYS A 91 -3.15 18.11 -21.15
C LYS A 91 -4.22 17.14 -21.62
N LYS A 92 -3.83 16.15 -22.43
CA LYS A 92 -4.70 15.04 -22.84
C LYS A 92 -4.92 14.07 -21.68
N GLY A 93 -6.14 13.59 -21.52
CA GLY A 93 -6.48 12.57 -20.52
C GLY A 93 -6.18 11.15 -20.99
N TYR A 94 -6.20 10.20 -20.06
CA TYR A 94 -5.98 8.78 -20.34
C TYR A 94 -6.99 8.20 -21.34
N PHE A 95 -8.24 8.67 -21.36
CA PHE A 95 -9.22 8.23 -22.36
C PHE A 95 -8.84 8.64 -23.79
N GLU A 96 -8.25 9.83 -23.97
CA GLU A 96 -7.74 10.25 -25.29
C GLU A 96 -6.52 9.44 -25.70
N LEU A 97 -5.66 9.09 -24.74
CA LEU A 97 -4.46 8.29 -25.01
C LEU A 97 -4.80 6.82 -25.30
N ALA A 98 -5.94 6.34 -24.80
CA ALA A 98 -6.42 4.97 -24.99
C ALA A 98 -7.33 4.81 -26.21
N ASP A 99 -7.54 5.86 -27.01
CA ASP A 99 -8.47 5.84 -28.14
C ASP A 99 -8.12 4.75 -29.18
N GLY A 100 -9.14 4.00 -29.60
CA GLY A 100 -9.01 2.78 -30.41
C GLY A 100 -8.35 1.59 -29.70
N GLY A 101 -8.00 1.74 -28.41
CA GLY A 101 -7.26 0.78 -27.59
C GLY A 101 -8.06 0.22 -26.43
N THR A 102 -7.38 0.00 -25.31
CA THR A 102 -7.97 -0.54 -24.07
C THR A 102 -7.52 0.29 -22.87
N ILE A 103 -8.44 0.56 -21.94
CA ILE A 103 -8.12 1.15 -20.65
C ILE A 103 -8.39 0.14 -19.54
N LEU A 104 -7.41 -0.07 -18.68
CA LEU A 104 -7.54 -0.82 -17.43
C LEU A 104 -7.69 0.18 -16.29
N LEU A 105 -8.84 0.14 -15.62
CA LEU A 105 -9.13 0.91 -14.42
C LEU A 105 -8.96 -0.02 -13.21
N ASP A 106 -7.77 0.00 -12.60
CA ASP A 106 -7.51 -0.75 -11.37
C ASP A 106 -8.01 0.03 -10.16
N GLU A 107 -8.41 -0.71 -9.13
CA GLU A 107 -9.05 -0.18 -7.91
C GLU A 107 -10.24 0.75 -8.20
N ILE A 108 -11.12 0.37 -9.13
CA ILE A 108 -12.28 1.19 -9.54
C ILE A 108 -13.20 1.56 -8.36
N GLY A 109 -13.18 0.77 -7.28
CA GLY A 109 -13.91 1.06 -6.05
C GLY A 109 -13.41 2.30 -5.29
N GLU A 110 -12.21 2.80 -5.56
CA GLU A 110 -11.69 4.05 -4.98
C GLU A 110 -12.09 5.29 -5.80
N MET A 111 -12.77 5.11 -6.93
CA MET A 111 -13.16 6.23 -7.78
C MET A 111 -14.23 7.10 -7.10
N PRO A 112 -14.03 8.42 -7.00
CA PRO A 112 -15.02 9.35 -6.47
C PRO A 112 -16.34 9.34 -7.25
N VAL A 113 -17.46 9.50 -6.53
CA VAL A 113 -18.82 9.43 -7.11
C VAL A 113 -19.05 10.43 -8.25
N HIS A 114 -18.45 11.62 -8.20
CA HIS A 114 -18.56 12.62 -9.27
C HIS A 114 -17.83 12.18 -10.56
N THR A 115 -16.68 11.51 -10.41
CA THR A 115 -15.91 10.97 -11.54
C THR A 115 -16.63 9.76 -12.16
N GLN A 116 -17.32 8.96 -11.35
CA GLN A 116 -18.14 7.82 -11.81
C GLN A 116 -19.22 8.24 -12.83
N VAL A 117 -19.83 9.43 -12.67
CA VAL A 117 -20.84 9.95 -13.61
C VAL A 117 -20.24 10.18 -15.00
N LYS A 118 -19.03 10.75 -15.06
CA LYS A 118 -18.34 11.01 -16.32
C LYS A 118 -17.87 9.71 -16.98
N LEU A 119 -17.39 8.77 -16.18
CA LEU A 119 -17.02 7.44 -16.65
C LEU A 119 -18.22 6.71 -17.28
N LEU A 120 -19.40 6.79 -16.64
CA LEU A 120 -20.62 6.20 -17.19
C LEU A 120 -20.93 6.75 -18.59
N ARG A 121 -20.82 8.07 -18.78
CA ARG A 121 -21.05 8.70 -20.09
C ARG A 121 -20.11 8.16 -21.17
N VAL A 122 -18.83 7.99 -20.84
CA VAL A 122 -17.84 7.38 -21.75
C VAL A 122 -18.21 5.93 -22.08
N LEU A 123 -18.64 5.15 -21.08
CA LEU A 123 -19.05 3.75 -21.28
C LEU A 123 -20.33 3.58 -22.11
N GLU A 124 -21.24 4.54 -22.07
CA GLU A 124 -22.53 4.49 -22.78
C GLU A 124 -22.45 5.06 -24.19
N THR A 125 -21.82 6.23 -24.34
CA THR A 125 -21.85 7.02 -25.58
C THR A 125 -20.49 7.15 -26.26
N GLY A 126 -19.40 6.82 -25.55
CA GLY A 126 -18.04 7.11 -25.99
C GLY A 126 -17.68 8.60 -25.87
N GLU A 127 -18.54 9.43 -25.29
CA GLU A 127 -18.32 10.88 -25.22
C GLU A 127 -17.84 11.35 -23.85
N PHE A 128 -16.97 12.36 -23.85
CA PHE A 128 -16.62 13.14 -22.66
C PHE A 128 -16.20 14.57 -23.04
N MET A 129 -15.96 15.39 -22.01
CA MET A 129 -15.42 16.74 -22.13
C MET A 129 -14.20 16.85 -21.23
N ARG A 130 -13.20 17.63 -21.66
CA ARG A 130 -12.06 18.00 -20.81
C ARG A 130 -12.51 18.88 -19.66
N VAL A 131 -11.80 18.85 -18.54
CA VAL A 131 -12.02 19.78 -17.44
C VAL A 131 -11.81 21.21 -17.94
N GLY A 132 -12.80 22.08 -17.73
CA GLY A 132 -12.79 23.47 -18.20
C GLY A 132 -13.17 23.68 -19.67
N SER A 133 -13.51 22.62 -20.43
CA SER A 133 -13.99 22.72 -21.81
C SER A 133 -15.46 22.34 -21.95
N GLY A 134 -16.15 23.01 -22.89
CA GLY A 134 -17.49 22.62 -23.35
C GLY A 134 -17.49 21.79 -24.64
N GLU A 135 -16.30 21.49 -25.19
CA GLU A 135 -16.17 20.70 -26.41
C GLU A 135 -16.34 19.21 -26.13
N LEU A 136 -17.30 18.59 -26.83
CA LEU A 136 -17.52 17.15 -26.81
C LEU A 136 -16.45 16.44 -27.63
N ARG A 137 -15.92 15.35 -27.07
CA ARG A 137 -14.95 14.46 -27.68
C ARG A 137 -15.48 13.05 -27.64
N GLN A 138 -15.32 12.33 -28.75
CA GLN A 138 -15.71 10.93 -28.88
C GLN A 138 -14.46 10.05 -28.93
N VAL A 139 -14.47 8.95 -28.19
CA VAL A 139 -13.41 7.93 -28.16
C VAL A 139 -14.01 6.53 -28.23
N ASP A 140 -13.28 5.61 -28.84
CA ASP A 140 -13.62 4.19 -28.85
C ASP A 140 -12.64 3.40 -27.99
N VAL A 141 -12.97 3.22 -26.71
CA VAL A 141 -12.09 2.57 -25.73
C VAL A 141 -12.77 1.34 -25.12
N ARG A 142 -12.08 0.20 -25.15
CA ARG A 142 -12.50 -0.98 -24.40
C ARG A 142 -12.12 -0.78 -22.93
N VAL A 143 -13.08 -0.96 -22.03
CA VAL A 143 -12.85 -0.80 -20.58
C VAL A 143 -12.74 -2.15 -19.89
N ILE A 144 -11.66 -2.34 -19.16
CA ILE A 144 -11.47 -3.43 -18.20
C ILE A 144 -11.37 -2.77 -16.82
N ALA A 145 -12.23 -3.16 -15.88
CA ALA A 145 -12.21 -2.64 -14.52
C ALA A 145 -11.73 -3.73 -13.55
N ALA A 146 -10.93 -3.36 -12.55
CA ALA A 146 -10.45 -4.26 -11.53
C ALA A 146 -10.68 -3.69 -10.13
N THR A 147 -11.02 -4.56 -9.17
CA THR A 147 -11.26 -4.16 -7.77
C THR A 147 -11.04 -5.32 -6.81
N ASN A 148 -10.63 -4.99 -5.58
CA ASN A 148 -10.61 -5.88 -4.42
C ASN A 148 -11.80 -5.66 -3.47
N ARG A 149 -12.63 -4.63 -3.71
CA ARG A 149 -13.82 -4.33 -2.92
C ARG A 149 -15.08 -4.95 -3.52
N ASP A 150 -16.07 -5.21 -2.68
CA ASP A 150 -17.41 -5.62 -3.12
C ASP A 150 -18.21 -4.40 -3.59
N LEU A 151 -18.22 -4.16 -4.91
CA LEU A 151 -18.99 -3.06 -5.49
C LEU A 151 -20.50 -3.16 -5.21
N GLY A 152 -21.04 -4.36 -5.01
CA GLY A 152 -22.44 -4.55 -4.66
C GLY A 152 -22.79 -3.95 -3.30
N GLN A 153 -21.92 -4.15 -2.30
CA GLN A 153 -22.06 -3.51 -1.00
C GLN A 153 -21.86 -1.98 -1.09
N MET A 154 -20.88 -1.52 -1.88
CA MET A 154 -20.64 -0.08 -2.06
C MET A 154 -21.83 0.64 -2.72
N VAL A 155 -22.57 -0.04 -3.61
CA VAL A 155 -23.82 0.48 -4.17
C VAL A 155 -24.89 0.64 -3.09
N GLN A 156 -25.03 -0.32 -2.17
CA GLN A 156 -25.98 -0.22 -1.06
C GLN A 156 -25.63 0.91 -0.09
N GLN A 157 -24.34 1.19 0.09
CA GLN A 157 -23.84 2.28 0.93
C GLN A 157 -23.85 3.66 0.24
N GLY A 158 -24.20 3.74 -1.04
CA GLY A 158 -24.19 4.99 -1.81
C GLY A 158 -22.80 5.50 -2.21
N LEU A 159 -21.74 4.69 -1.99
CA LEU A 159 -20.36 5.01 -2.36
C LEU A 159 -20.04 4.69 -3.84
N PHE A 160 -20.86 3.86 -4.46
CA PHE A 160 -20.72 3.51 -5.88
C PHE A 160 -22.07 3.59 -6.58
N ARG A 161 -22.10 4.16 -7.79
CA ARG A 161 -23.37 4.33 -8.50
C ARG A 161 -23.88 3.01 -9.08
N LYS A 162 -25.18 2.80 -8.91
CA LYS A 162 -25.89 1.59 -9.37
C LYS A 162 -25.81 1.42 -10.89
N ASP A 163 -25.99 2.50 -11.66
CA ASP A 163 -25.94 2.51 -13.13
C ASP A 163 -24.57 2.08 -13.67
N LEU A 164 -23.49 2.69 -13.16
CA LEU A 164 -22.12 2.32 -13.50
C LEU A 164 -21.79 0.87 -13.14
N TYR A 165 -22.26 0.40 -11.97
CA TYR A 165 -22.06 -0.99 -11.56
C TYR A 165 -22.63 -1.98 -12.57
N TYR A 166 -23.89 -1.80 -13.00
CA TYR A 166 -24.50 -2.69 -13.99
C TYR A 166 -23.83 -2.61 -15.37
N ARG A 167 -23.32 -1.43 -15.76
CA ARG A 167 -22.58 -1.27 -17.02
C ARG A 167 -21.21 -1.96 -17.00
N LEU A 168 -20.54 -1.97 -15.85
CA LEU A 168 -19.25 -2.66 -15.67
C LEU A 168 -19.41 -4.17 -15.47
N LYS A 169 -20.49 -4.62 -14.83
CA LYS A 169 -20.76 -6.02 -14.51
C LYS A 169 -21.30 -6.85 -15.69
N ALA A 170 -21.05 -6.43 -16.94
CA ALA A 170 -21.50 -7.18 -18.11
C ALA A 170 -20.89 -8.59 -18.15
N VAL A 171 -19.57 -8.67 -17.89
CA VAL A 171 -18.88 -9.93 -17.58
C VAL A 171 -18.10 -9.74 -16.28
N GLN A 172 -18.30 -10.64 -15.32
CA GLN A 172 -17.56 -10.65 -14.06
C GLN A 172 -16.61 -11.85 -14.00
N MET A 173 -15.37 -11.60 -13.61
CA MET A 173 -14.32 -12.59 -13.45
C MET A 173 -13.77 -12.52 -12.01
N ARG A 174 -13.97 -13.58 -11.21
CA ARG A 174 -13.41 -13.66 -9.85
C ARG A 174 -12.09 -14.43 -9.90
N ILE A 175 -10.99 -13.75 -9.58
CA ILE A 175 -9.69 -14.39 -9.42
C ILE A 175 -9.58 -14.92 -7.99
N PRO A 176 -9.40 -16.24 -7.81
CA PRO A 176 -9.30 -16.83 -6.48
C PRO A 176 -7.99 -16.40 -5.81
N PRO A 177 -8.02 -16.17 -4.49
CA PRO A 177 -6.80 -15.98 -3.71
C PRO A 177 -5.92 -17.24 -3.75
N LEU A 178 -4.63 -17.07 -3.54
CA LEU A 178 -3.63 -18.14 -3.69
C LEU A 178 -3.91 -19.34 -2.76
N ARG A 179 -4.47 -19.08 -1.57
CA ARG A 179 -4.91 -20.14 -0.63
C ARG A 179 -6.05 -21.03 -1.14
N GLU A 180 -6.86 -20.56 -2.09
CA GLU A 180 -7.93 -21.37 -2.73
C GLU A 180 -7.37 -22.22 -3.90
N ARG A 181 -6.14 -21.93 -4.36
CA ARG A 181 -5.45 -22.60 -5.48
C ARG A 181 -4.01 -23.01 -5.13
N ARG A 182 -3.85 -23.71 -4.01
CA ARG A 182 -2.52 -24.10 -3.48
C ARG A 182 -1.71 -24.98 -4.45
N GLU A 183 -2.39 -25.72 -5.31
CA GLU A 183 -1.78 -26.55 -6.37
C GLU A 183 -0.93 -25.71 -7.36
N ASP A 184 -1.20 -24.41 -7.46
CA ASP A 184 -0.44 -23.52 -8.34
C ASP A 184 0.84 -22.97 -7.68
N ILE A 185 0.98 -23.08 -6.35
CA ILE A 185 2.12 -22.52 -5.60
C ILE A 185 3.46 -23.12 -6.07
N PRO A 186 3.62 -24.45 -6.25
CA PRO A 186 4.89 -25.01 -6.73
C PRO A 186 5.32 -24.44 -8.09
N LEU A 187 4.38 -24.29 -9.02
CA LEU A 187 4.64 -23.76 -10.36
C LEU A 187 5.01 -22.28 -10.34
N LEU A 188 4.33 -21.49 -9.50
CA LEU A 188 4.64 -20.08 -9.29
C LEU A 188 6.01 -19.91 -8.64
N LEU A 189 6.30 -20.72 -7.61
CA LEU A 189 7.58 -20.72 -6.90
C LEU A 189 8.74 -20.99 -7.86
N GLU A 190 8.64 -22.08 -8.63
CA GLU A 190 9.65 -22.44 -9.64
C GLU A 190 9.83 -21.32 -10.66
N HIS A 191 8.73 -20.74 -11.15
CA HIS A 191 8.80 -19.64 -12.12
C HIS A 191 9.57 -18.43 -11.57
N PHE A 192 9.25 -17.98 -10.36
CA PHE A 192 9.90 -16.81 -9.75
C PHE A 192 11.37 -17.08 -9.41
N VAL A 193 11.70 -18.28 -8.93
CA VAL A 193 13.09 -18.68 -8.69
C VAL A 193 13.89 -18.62 -9.99
N GLN A 194 13.36 -19.19 -11.07
CA GLN A 194 13.99 -19.19 -12.38
C GLN A 194 14.09 -17.77 -12.98
N GLU A 195 13.10 -16.90 -12.75
CA GLU A 195 13.15 -15.48 -13.10
C GLU A 195 14.32 -14.79 -12.38
N MET A 196 14.48 -15.03 -11.07
CA MET A 196 15.54 -14.45 -10.25
C MET A 196 16.93 -14.92 -10.63
N ILE A 197 17.12 -16.23 -10.82
CA ILE A 197 18.41 -16.81 -11.27
C ILE A 197 18.83 -16.18 -12.59
N ARG A 198 17.91 -16.04 -13.56
CA ARG A 198 18.22 -15.41 -14.85
C ARG A 198 18.54 -13.92 -14.74
N ARG A 199 17.81 -13.18 -13.89
CA ARG A 199 17.94 -11.73 -13.75
C ARG A 199 19.22 -11.33 -13.01
N GLU A 200 19.47 -11.95 -11.85
CA GLU A 200 20.56 -11.58 -10.95
C GLU A 200 21.81 -12.45 -11.15
N LYS A 201 21.75 -13.52 -11.94
CA LYS A 201 22.84 -14.48 -12.17
C LYS A 201 23.39 -15.09 -10.87
N ILE A 202 22.48 -15.42 -9.95
CA ILE A 202 22.80 -16.01 -8.64
C ILE A 202 22.70 -17.53 -8.73
N ASP A 203 23.64 -18.24 -8.12
CA ASP A 203 23.54 -19.67 -7.90
C ASP A 203 22.57 -19.97 -6.76
N PHE A 204 21.57 -20.81 -7.00
CA PHE A 204 20.56 -21.18 -6.00
C PHE A 204 20.53 -22.70 -5.79
N ALA A 205 20.84 -23.14 -4.57
CA ALA A 205 20.92 -24.56 -4.24
C ALA A 205 19.57 -25.25 -3.99
N GLY A 206 18.46 -24.50 -4.07
CA GLY A 206 17.11 -25.02 -3.87
C GLY A 206 16.56 -24.83 -2.46
N PHE A 207 15.34 -25.32 -2.25
CA PHE A 207 14.68 -25.39 -0.96
C PHE A 207 14.84 -26.78 -0.35
N THR A 208 14.86 -26.85 0.97
CA THR A 208 14.66 -28.11 1.72
C THR A 208 13.18 -28.55 1.65
N GLU A 209 12.91 -29.83 1.87
CA GLU A 209 11.52 -30.35 1.86
C GLU A 209 10.69 -29.71 2.98
N GLU A 210 11.29 -29.49 4.14
CA GLU A 210 10.63 -28.83 5.27
C GLU A 210 10.29 -27.37 4.96
N ALA A 211 11.18 -26.65 4.26
CA ALA A 211 10.91 -25.29 3.80
C ALA A 211 9.75 -25.24 2.80
N LEU A 212 9.74 -26.15 1.81
CA LEU A 212 8.66 -26.24 0.83
C LEU A 212 7.31 -26.51 1.49
N ASN A 213 7.28 -27.41 2.49
CA ASN A 213 6.06 -27.71 3.21
C ASN A 213 5.48 -26.47 3.92
N ILE A 214 6.32 -25.58 4.45
CA ILE A 214 5.88 -24.30 5.04
C ILE A 214 5.31 -23.39 3.95
N VAL A 215 6.04 -23.22 2.83
CA VAL A 215 5.64 -22.38 1.70
C VAL A 215 4.28 -22.81 1.12
N TYR A 216 4.04 -24.11 0.97
CA TYR A 216 2.80 -24.64 0.40
C TYR A 216 1.59 -24.54 1.32
N ASN A 217 1.81 -24.56 2.64
CA ASN A 217 0.73 -24.48 3.64
C ASN A 217 0.49 -23.05 4.16
N TYR A 218 1.34 -22.09 3.81
CA TYR A 218 1.13 -20.70 4.17
C TYR A 218 -0.09 -20.11 3.44
N ASN A 219 -0.80 -19.19 4.11
CA ASN A 219 -2.05 -18.63 3.57
C ASN A 219 -1.82 -17.56 2.50
N TRP A 220 -0.63 -16.96 2.43
CA TRP A 220 -0.28 -15.90 1.47
C TRP A 220 -1.32 -14.77 1.42
N PRO A 221 -1.51 -13.99 2.51
CA PRO A 221 -2.47 -12.88 2.53
C PRO A 221 -2.25 -11.83 1.43
N GLY A 222 -1.01 -11.60 1.00
CA GLY A 222 -0.65 -10.77 -0.15
C GLY A 222 -0.59 -11.52 -1.48
N ASN A 223 -1.09 -12.76 -1.51
CA ASN A 223 -1.25 -13.60 -2.69
C ASN A 223 0.06 -13.77 -3.50
N VAL A 224 -0.03 -13.70 -4.83
CA VAL A 224 1.10 -13.92 -5.74
C VAL A 224 2.16 -12.82 -5.58
N ARG A 225 1.77 -11.59 -5.22
CA ARG A 225 2.72 -10.49 -4.97
C ARG A 225 3.61 -10.77 -3.77
N GLU A 226 3.02 -11.25 -2.67
CA GLU A 226 3.78 -11.65 -1.48
C GLU A 226 4.68 -12.86 -1.76
N LEU A 227 4.16 -13.89 -2.45
CA LEU A 227 4.98 -15.04 -2.85
C LEU A 227 6.17 -14.62 -3.73
N LYS A 228 5.96 -13.70 -4.68
CA LYS A 228 7.06 -13.16 -5.49
C LYS A 228 8.08 -12.46 -4.61
N ASN A 229 7.67 -11.51 -3.78
CA ASN A 229 8.58 -10.77 -2.89
C ASN A 229 9.36 -11.68 -1.94
N PHE A 230 8.69 -12.72 -1.41
CA PHE A 230 9.32 -13.77 -0.60
C PHE A 230 10.45 -14.44 -1.38
N VAL A 231 10.18 -14.91 -2.61
CA VAL A 231 11.19 -15.56 -3.45
C VAL A 231 12.34 -14.61 -3.79
N GLU A 232 12.03 -13.38 -4.19
CA GLU A 232 13.05 -12.39 -4.53
C GLU A 232 13.99 -12.11 -3.34
N THR A 233 13.45 -12.10 -2.12
CA THR A 233 14.23 -11.86 -0.90
C THR A 233 15.00 -13.09 -0.44
N ILE A 234 14.34 -14.25 -0.36
CA ILE A 234 14.92 -15.48 0.21
C ILE A 234 16.08 -16.00 -0.63
N VAL A 235 15.98 -15.88 -1.97
CA VAL A 235 17.05 -16.30 -2.89
C VAL A 235 18.31 -15.47 -2.69
N VAL A 236 18.17 -14.17 -2.44
CA VAL A 236 19.30 -13.26 -2.17
C VAL A 236 19.91 -13.54 -0.79
N LEU A 237 19.07 -13.77 0.22
CA LEU A 237 19.54 -14.06 1.59
C LEU A 237 20.23 -15.42 1.71
N ALA A 238 19.83 -16.41 0.91
CA ALA A 238 20.41 -17.74 0.93
C ALA A 238 21.90 -17.76 0.53
N ARG A 239 22.40 -16.76 -0.21
CA ARG A 239 23.82 -16.63 -0.62
C ARG A 239 24.40 -17.94 -1.19
N GLY A 240 23.63 -18.66 -2.01
CA GLY A 240 24.03 -19.94 -2.61
C GLY A 240 23.83 -21.18 -1.75
N GLN A 241 23.32 -21.05 -0.52
CA GLN A 241 22.96 -22.18 0.34
C GLN A 241 21.53 -22.67 0.06
N LYS A 242 21.19 -23.86 0.57
CA LYS A 242 19.82 -24.35 0.54
C LYS A 242 18.97 -23.56 1.53
N VAL A 243 17.77 -23.16 1.11
CA VAL A 243 16.81 -22.50 1.99
C VAL A 243 16.18 -23.52 2.93
N ASP A 244 16.45 -23.37 4.21
CA ASP A 244 15.92 -24.24 5.27
C ASP A 244 14.62 -23.71 5.88
N ALA A 245 13.98 -24.54 6.71
CA ALA A 245 12.73 -24.19 7.38
C ALA A 245 12.89 -23.06 8.42
N ALA A 246 14.10 -22.77 8.89
CA ALA A 246 14.33 -21.68 9.85
C ALA A 246 14.29 -20.34 9.11
N MET A 247 15.00 -20.23 7.99
CA MET A 247 15.04 -19.04 7.14
C MET A 247 13.65 -18.66 6.61
N VAL A 248 12.86 -19.65 6.18
CA VAL A 248 11.47 -19.42 5.75
C VAL A 248 10.61 -18.93 6.91
N ARG A 249 10.73 -19.54 8.10
CA ARG A 249 9.93 -19.14 9.28
C ARG A 249 10.30 -17.75 9.77
N GLU A 250 11.58 -17.43 9.82
CA GLU A 250 12.07 -16.11 10.21
C GLU A 250 11.45 -15.05 9.29
N HIS A 251 11.59 -15.23 7.98
CA HIS A 251 11.04 -14.29 7.01
C HIS A 251 9.50 -14.18 7.06
N LEU A 252 8.78 -15.31 7.12
CA LEU A 252 7.31 -15.29 7.17
C LEU A 252 6.76 -14.86 8.53
N SER A 253 7.54 -14.96 9.62
CA SER A 253 7.12 -14.50 10.95
C SER A 253 7.01 -12.98 11.03
N HIS A 254 7.81 -12.25 10.26
CA HIS A 254 7.66 -10.80 10.10
C HIS A 254 6.35 -10.41 9.39
N TYR A 255 5.67 -11.35 8.73
CA TYR A 255 4.36 -11.14 8.09
C TYR A 255 3.17 -11.65 8.91
N LYS A 256 3.38 -12.31 10.07
CA LYS A 256 2.31 -12.75 10.98
C LYS A 256 1.76 -11.58 11.81
N GLU A 257 1.10 -10.61 11.18
CA GLU A 257 0.31 -9.52 11.78
C GLU A 257 1.00 -8.65 12.86
N PRO A 258 0.58 -7.36 12.99
CA PRO A 258 0.82 -6.64 14.24
C PRO A 258 0.13 -7.41 15.36
N VAL A 259 0.84 -7.61 16.48
CA VAL A 259 0.37 -8.28 17.70
C VAL A 259 -1.14 -8.07 17.92
N GLN A 260 -1.95 -9.11 17.68
CA GLN A 260 -3.28 -9.19 18.25
C GLN A 260 -3.11 -9.36 19.76
N VAL A 261 -3.06 -8.23 20.47
CA VAL A 261 -3.27 -8.23 21.92
C VAL A 261 -4.70 -8.74 22.11
N SER A 262 -4.82 -9.95 22.64
CA SER A 262 -6.07 -10.55 23.08
C SER A 262 -6.91 -9.52 23.85
N THR A 263 -7.96 -9.00 23.19
CA THR A 263 -9.01 -8.21 23.79
C THR A 263 -9.91 -9.12 24.64
N ALA A 264 -9.38 -9.54 25.78
CA ALA A 264 -10.15 -10.15 26.84
C ALA A 264 -9.99 -9.28 28.11
N LEU A 265 -10.42 -8.02 28.00
CA LEU A 265 -10.82 -7.24 29.16
C LEU A 265 -12.20 -6.64 28.86
N PRO A 266 -13.14 -6.67 29.82
CA PRO A 266 -14.49 -6.17 29.59
C PRO A 266 -14.42 -4.65 29.39
N MET A 267 -14.84 -4.16 28.22
CA MET A 267 -15.00 -2.74 27.97
C MET A 267 -16.35 -2.26 28.54
N PRO A 268 -16.38 -1.27 29.45
CA PRO A 268 -17.49 -0.34 29.52
C PRO A 268 -17.34 0.65 28.35
N MET A 269 -18.43 0.83 27.58
CA MET A 269 -18.49 1.76 26.46
C MET A 269 -18.37 3.23 26.90
N GLU A 270 -18.06 4.06 25.90
CA GLU A 270 -17.88 5.53 25.89
C GLU A 270 -16.43 6.00 26.03
N ARG A 271 -15.72 6.09 24.90
CA ARG A 271 -14.49 6.88 24.77
C ARG A 271 -14.45 7.62 23.44
N SER A 272 -13.95 8.85 23.49
CA SER A 272 -13.92 9.81 22.38
C SER A 272 -12.82 9.48 21.37
N VAL A 273 -12.99 9.91 20.11
CA VAL A 273 -12.03 9.70 19.01
C VAL A 273 -10.60 10.17 19.37
N GLU A 274 -10.48 11.21 20.20
CA GLU A 274 -9.20 11.74 20.68
C GLU A 274 -8.42 10.76 21.59
N GLU A 275 -9.11 9.88 22.32
CA GLU A 275 -8.45 8.88 23.17
C GLU A 275 -7.91 7.71 22.35
N ALA A 276 -8.59 7.34 21.26
CA ALA A 276 -8.11 6.32 20.33
C ALA A 276 -6.87 6.79 19.54
N GLU A 277 -6.82 8.07 19.15
CA GLU A 277 -5.65 8.68 18.52
C GLU A 277 -4.44 8.70 19.47
N ARG A 278 -4.65 9.07 20.73
CA ARG A 278 -3.58 9.05 21.75
C ARG A 278 -3.02 7.64 21.98
N GLU A 279 -3.88 6.62 21.97
CA GLU A 279 -3.46 5.24 22.16
C GLU A 279 -2.65 4.71 20.97
N LEU A 280 -3.01 5.10 19.74
CA LEU A 280 -2.23 4.81 18.53
C LEU A 280 -0.85 5.45 18.55
N ILE A 281 -0.77 6.72 18.94
CA ILE A 281 0.51 7.44 19.09
C ILE A 281 1.37 6.78 20.17
N TYR A 282 0.77 6.39 21.30
CA TYR A 282 1.48 5.70 22.38
C TYR A 282 2.04 4.34 21.93
N LYS A 283 1.26 3.55 21.19
CA LYS A 283 1.73 2.28 20.59
C LYS A 283 2.89 2.49 19.62
N ALA A 284 2.81 3.54 18.78
CA ALA A 284 3.90 3.88 17.85
C ALA A 284 5.19 4.29 18.58
N LEU A 285 5.08 5.09 19.65
CA LEU A 285 6.23 5.51 20.46
C LEU A 285 6.89 4.33 21.19
N VAL A 286 6.10 3.40 21.73
CA VAL A 286 6.62 2.18 22.38
C VAL A 286 7.33 1.28 21.36
N SER A 287 6.77 1.11 20.17
CA SER A 287 7.40 0.35 19.07
C SER A 287 8.75 0.95 18.69
N LEU A 288 8.82 2.27 18.48
CA LEU A 288 10.06 2.97 18.17
C LEU A 288 11.09 2.86 19.31
N GLY A 289 10.65 2.92 20.57
CA GLY A 289 11.52 2.73 21.72
C GLY A 289 12.14 1.32 21.78
N MET A 290 11.38 0.29 21.39
CA MET A 290 11.88 -1.08 21.26
C MET A 290 12.88 -1.20 20.11
N GLU A 291 12.59 -0.64 18.94
CA GLU A 291 13.49 -0.63 17.78
C GLU A 291 14.82 0.07 18.08
N VAL A 292 14.80 1.21 18.80
CA VAL A 292 16.02 1.92 19.22
C VAL A 292 16.83 1.08 20.22
N LYS A 293 16.16 0.35 21.11
CA LYS A 293 16.84 -0.53 22.09
C LYS A 293 17.53 -1.71 21.38
N GLU A 294 16.89 -2.30 20.38
CA GLU A 294 17.47 -3.35 19.54
C GLU A 294 18.65 -2.83 18.70
N MET A 295 18.51 -1.63 18.12
CA MET A 295 19.59 -0.97 17.37
C MET A 295 20.81 -0.68 18.25
N LYS A 296 20.58 -0.22 19.49
CA LYS A 296 21.64 0.00 20.49
C LYS A 296 22.33 -1.31 20.88
N ALA A 297 21.58 -2.40 21.06
CA ALA A 297 22.14 -3.71 21.34
C ALA A 297 22.97 -4.26 20.18
N ALA A 298 22.51 -4.09 18.93
CA ALA A 298 23.25 -4.46 17.73
C ALA A 298 24.56 -3.66 17.58
N LEU A 299 24.54 -2.35 17.88
CA LEU A 299 25.73 -1.49 17.87
C LEU A 299 26.73 -1.88 18.97
N MET A 300 26.27 -2.22 20.18
CA MET A 300 27.14 -2.74 21.25
C MET A 300 27.80 -4.06 20.85
N GLN A 301 27.06 -4.98 20.24
CA GLN A 301 27.62 -6.26 19.76
C GLN A 301 28.61 -6.06 18.59
N MET A 302 28.42 -5.05 17.76
CA MET A 302 29.38 -4.68 16.72
C MET A 302 30.65 -4.05 17.30
N ALA A 303 30.51 -3.21 18.34
CA ALA A 303 31.64 -2.61 19.05
C ALA A 303 32.51 -3.67 19.75
N GLU A 304 31.90 -4.68 20.39
CA GLU A 304 32.63 -5.80 21.00
C GLU A 304 33.36 -6.69 19.96
N LYS A 305 32.82 -6.83 18.75
CA LYS A 305 33.46 -7.60 17.67
C LYS A 305 34.65 -6.88 17.03
N LEU A 306 34.70 -5.55 17.12
CA LEU A 306 35.80 -4.73 16.57
C LEU A 306 37.01 -4.63 17.52
N ASP A 307 36.85 -4.95 18.80
CA ASP A 307 37.94 -4.93 19.81
C ASP A 307 38.90 -6.13 19.68
N GLY A 308 38.57 -7.12 18.83
CA GLY A 308 39.35 -8.34 18.65
C GLY A 308 40.40 -8.33 17.53
N GLN A 309 40.49 -7.30 16.68
CA GLN A 309 41.37 -7.34 15.51
C GLN A 309 41.75 -5.95 14.95
N GLN A 310 42.67 -5.23 15.62
CA GLN A 310 43.81 -4.51 15.01
C GLN A 310 44.62 -3.69 16.05
N PRO A 311 45.96 -3.67 15.98
CA PRO A 311 46.80 -2.82 16.82
C PRO A 311 46.90 -1.40 16.22
N GLY A 312 46.68 -0.37 17.05
CA GLY A 312 47.29 0.96 16.82
C GLY A 312 46.39 2.14 16.44
N VAL A 313 45.09 2.15 16.77
CA VAL A 313 44.31 3.40 16.77
C VAL A 313 43.94 3.74 18.21
N SER A 314 44.60 4.77 18.77
CA SER A 314 44.25 5.35 20.06
C SER A 314 42.93 6.10 19.92
N TYR A 315 41.82 5.41 20.19
CA TYR A 315 40.56 6.07 20.45
C TYR A 315 40.70 6.81 21.79
N ALA A 316 40.61 8.15 21.75
CA ALA A 316 40.46 8.92 22.98
C ALA A 316 39.27 8.34 23.76
N PRO A 317 39.39 8.11 25.08
CA PRO A 317 38.30 7.54 25.84
C PRO A 317 37.10 8.46 25.67
N VAL A 318 36.03 7.91 25.10
CA VAL A 318 34.73 8.58 25.08
C VAL A 318 34.38 8.76 26.55
N GLU A 319 34.44 10.00 27.04
CA GLU A 319 33.94 10.33 28.37
C GLU A 319 32.54 9.75 28.46
N SER A 320 32.35 8.83 29.41
CA SER A 320 31.06 8.27 29.72
C SER A 320 30.19 9.43 30.18
N TYR A 321 29.38 9.98 29.28
CA TYR A 321 28.26 10.80 29.69
C TYR A 321 27.38 9.89 30.53
N PRO A 322 27.20 10.16 31.84
CA PRO A 322 26.24 9.42 32.62
C PRO A 322 24.91 9.61 31.92
N VAL A 323 24.36 8.51 31.38
CA VAL A 323 22.97 8.47 31.00
C VAL A 323 22.23 8.46 32.33
N GLU A 324 21.92 9.65 32.84
CA GLU A 324 20.92 9.76 33.90
C GLU A 324 19.67 9.08 33.35
N GLU A 325 19.24 8.00 33.98
CA GLU A 325 17.90 7.46 33.76
C GLU A 325 16.94 8.58 34.17
N GLU A 326 16.55 9.43 33.22
CA GLU A 326 15.53 10.43 33.45
C GLU A 326 14.23 9.69 33.79
N GLU A 327 13.94 9.67 35.08
CA GLU A 327 12.73 9.10 35.66
C GLU A 327 11.53 9.68 34.91
N ILE A 328 10.64 8.82 34.39
CA ILE A 328 9.49 9.24 33.60
C ILE A 328 8.54 10.02 34.51
N LYS A 329 8.62 11.36 34.46
CA LYS A 329 7.77 12.24 35.26
C LYS A 329 6.34 12.24 34.73
N PRO A 330 5.32 12.40 35.60
CA PRO A 330 3.95 12.62 35.18
C PRO A 330 3.84 13.81 34.21
N LEU A 331 2.94 13.70 33.24
CA LEU A 331 2.76 14.70 32.18
C LEU A 331 2.49 16.11 32.71
N GLU A 332 1.76 16.22 33.83
CA GLU A 332 1.49 17.51 34.50
C GLU A 332 2.75 18.19 35.03
N GLU A 333 3.72 17.41 35.51
CA GLU A 333 4.97 17.92 36.05
C GLU A 333 5.91 18.37 34.92
N MET A 334 5.96 17.60 33.83
CA MET A 334 6.65 17.98 32.60
C MET A 334 6.04 19.26 31.99
N GLU A 335 4.71 19.38 31.96
CA GLU A 335 4.00 20.56 31.46
C GLU A 335 4.35 21.79 32.30
N ARG A 336 4.33 21.67 33.64
CA ARG A 336 4.70 22.76 34.55
C ARG A 336 6.15 23.20 34.34
N GLU A 337 7.08 22.27 34.26
CA GLU A 337 8.51 22.57 34.10
C GLU A 337 8.79 23.27 32.76
N MET A 338 8.16 22.82 31.68
CA MET A 338 8.29 23.43 30.35
C MET A 338 7.70 24.84 30.30
N ILE A 339 6.56 25.07 30.96
CA ILE A 339 5.96 26.40 31.08
C ILE A 339 6.88 27.34 31.85
N GLU A 340 7.43 26.90 32.97
CA GLU A 340 8.35 27.70 33.78
C GLU A 340 9.64 28.03 33.02
N LYS A 341 10.23 27.04 32.34
CA LYS A 341 11.43 27.21 31.52
C LYS A 341 11.20 28.20 30.37
N ALA A 342 10.04 28.14 29.72
CA ALA A 342 9.66 29.09 28.68
C ALA A 342 9.48 30.51 29.26
N LEU A 343 8.81 30.66 30.41
CA LEU A 343 8.63 31.97 31.04
C LEU A 343 9.96 32.60 31.47
N ARG A 344 10.87 31.81 32.05
CA ARG A 344 12.23 32.28 32.40
C ARG A 344 13.02 32.69 31.15
N LYS A 345 13.01 31.86 30.10
CA LYS A 345 13.75 32.11 28.85
C LYS A 345 13.28 33.37 28.12
N PHE A 346 12.00 33.70 28.22
CA PHE A 346 11.42 34.89 27.59
C PHE A 346 11.16 36.03 28.58
N HIS A 347 11.81 36.00 29.76
CA HIS A 347 11.74 37.05 30.79
C HIS A 347 10.31 37.49 31.14
N GLY A 348 9.41 36.53 31.34
CA GLY A 348 8.00 36.80 31.67
C GLY A 348 7.13 37.27 30.50
N ASN A 349 7.66 37.35 29.27
CA ASN A 349 6.87 37.71 28.10
C ASN A 349 5.94 36.56 27.66
N ARG A 350 4.74 36.55 28.24
CA ARG A 350 3.72 35.50 28.09
C ARG A 350 3.34 35.22 26.63
N ARG A 351 3.31 36.24 25.78
CA ARG A 351 2.98 36.08 24.36
C ARG A 351 4.03 35.31 23.58
N ARG A 352 5.32 35.57 23.86
CA ARG A 352 6.44 34.84 23.24
C ARG A 352 6.57 33.42 23.80
N ALA A 353 6.36 33.26 25.11
CA ALA A 353 6.36 31.95 25.76
C ALA A 353 5.22 31.06 25.22
N ALA A 354 4.01 31.59 25.06
CA ALA A 354 2.87 30.85 24.50
C ALA A 354 3.14 30.37 23.06
N ARG A 355 3.71 31.23 22.21
CA ARG A 355 4.11 30.86 20.84
C ARG A 355 5.20 29.79 20.84
N ALA A 356 6.20 29.89 21.71
CA ALA A 356 7.28 28.90 21.77
C ALA A 356 6.80 27.52 22.24
N LEU A 357 5.77 27.49 23.10
CA LEU A 357 5.11 26.27 23.57
C LEU A 357 3.98 25.80 22.64
N ASN A 358 3.72 26.51 21.55
CA ASN A 358 2.64 26.25 20.61
C ASN A 358 1.23 26.13 21.25
N ILE A 359 0.96 26.96 22.27
CA ILE A 359 -0.35 27.05 22.94
C ILE A 359 -0.92 28.46 22.85
N SER A 360 -2.23 28.59 23.00
CA SER A 360 -2.87 29.92 23.04
C SER A 360 -2.44 30.71 24.30
N GLU A 361 -2.37 32.03 24.21
CA GLU A 361 -2.05 32.89 25.36
C GLU A 361 -3.05 32.70 26.52
N ARG A 362 -4.32 32.41 26.19
CA ARG A 362 -5.37 32.10 27.17
C ARG A 362 -5.12 30.77 27.88
N THR A 363 -4.66 29.75 27.15
CA THR A 363 -4.29 28.44 27.72
C THR A 363 -3.09 28.58 28.65
N LEU A 364 -2.06 29.31 28.22
CA LEU A 364 -0.89 29.60 29.05
C LEU A 364 -1.28 30.34 30.34
N TYR A 365 -2.14 31.36 30.25
CA TYR A 365 -2.61 32.11 31.42
C TYR A 365 -3.36 31.22 32.43
N ARG A 366 -4.23 30.32 31.93
CA ARG A 366 -4.94 29.34 32.78
C ARG A 366 -3.96 28.43 33.50
N LYS A 367 -2.98 27.87 32.78
CA LYS A 367 -1.99 26.93 33.31
C LYS A 367 -1.03 27.59 34.32
N ILE A 368 -0.61 28.84 34.08
CA ILE A 368 0.17 29.63 35.05
C ILE A 368 -0.58 29.78 36.38
N LYS A 369 -1.88 30.06 36.32
CA LYS A 369 -2.73 30.21 37.51
C LYS A 369 -2.97 28.87 38.21
N GLU A 370 -3.19 27.80 37.44
CA GLU A 370 -3.42 26.43 37.91
C GLU A 370 -2.19 25.88 38.66
N TYR A 371 -0.98 26.16 38.15
CA TYR A 371 0.28 25.70 38.76
C TYR A 371 0.92 26.71 39.73
N GLY A 372 0.27 27.85 39.98
CA GLY A 372 0.77 28.87 40.91
C GLY A 372 2.13 29.47 40.51
N LEU A 373 2.43 29.54 39.21
CA LEU A 373 3.71 30.05 38.71
C LEU A 373 3.71 31.58 38.75
N VAL A 374 4.68 32.18 39.45
CA VAL A 374 4.81 33.64 39.56
C VAL A 374 5.59 34.18 38.35
N SER A 375 5.17 35.34 37.84
CA SER A 375 5.67 35.97 36.61
C SER A 375 7.14 36.36 36.67
#